data_AF-A0A1X7SGK2-F1
#
_entry.id   AF-A0A1X7SGK2-F1
#
_cell.length_a   1.000
_cell.length_b   1.000
_cell.length_c   1.000
_cell.angle_alpha   90.00
_cell.angle_beta   90.00
_cell.angle_gamma   90.00
#
_symmetry.space_group_name_H-M   'P 1'
#
loop_
_entity.id
_entity.type
_entity.pdbx_description
1 polymer ?
#
loop_
_entity_poly.entity_id
_entity_poly.type
_entity_poly.pdbx_seq_one_letter_code
_entity_poly.pdbx_strand_id
1 'polypeptide(L)'
;MKTVTKIFGSSAHHYRLIGIGLDVNVADLKDAGDATNNLITVFQRWFDANKDVSWNTLIKLCKDDYPKQLGQAMTKIKELGIRF
;
A
#
# COMPACT_ATOMS: atom_id res chain seq x y z
N MET A 1 -5.20 -8.97 2.65
CA MET A 1 -5.30 -8.67 1.19
C MET A 1 -6.54 -7.85 0.80
N LYS A 2 -7.78 -8.38 0.83
CA LYS A 2 -9.00 -7.65 0.40
C LYS A 2 -9.15 -6.25 0.99
N THR A 3 -8.91 -6.09 2.30
CA THR A 3 -9.04 -4.79 2.99
C THR A 3 -8.01 -3.78 2.51
N VAL A 4 -6.72 -4.16 2.43
CA VAL A 4 -5.65 -3.25 1.98
C VAL A 4 -5.84 -2.84 0.52
N THR A 5 -6.25 -3.75 -0.37
CA THR A 5 -6.55 -3.40 -1.77
C THR A 5 -7.68 -2.37 -1.87
N LYS A 6 -8.72 -2.46 -1.02
CA LYS A 6 -9.80 -1.46 -0.99
C LYS A 6 -9.36 -0.10 -0.44
N ILE A 7 -8.53 -0.10 0.61
CA ILE A 7 -7.99 1.12 1.20
C ILE A 7 -7.16 1.88 0.16
N PHE A 8 -6.20 1.18 -0.45
CA PHE A 8 -5.22 1.78 -1.35
C PHE A 8 -5.65 1.82 -2.82
N GLY A 9 -6.85 1.34 -3.16
CA GLY A 9 -7.31 1.28 -4.55
C GLY A 9 -7.34 2.63 -5.26
N SER A 10 -7.68 3.73 -4.58
CA SER A 10 -7.61 5.08 -5.17
C SER A 10 -6.18 5.61 -5.31
N SER A 11 -5.20 4.95 -4.69
CA SER A 11 -3.76 5.22 -4.76
C SER A 11 -3.02 4.20 -5.62
N ALA A 12 -3.71 3.39 -6.44
CA ALA A 12 -3.09 2.33 -7.24
C ALA A 12 -1.97 2.84 -8.17
N HIS A 13 -2.11 4.05 -8.73
CA HIS A 13 -1.06 4.68 -9.53
C HIS A 13 0.25 4.94 -8.77
N HIS A 14 0.24 4.87 -7.43
CA HIS A 14 1.42 4.97 -6.58
C HIS A 14 2.01 3.60 -6.20
N TYR A 15 1.66 2.51 -6.88
CA TYR A 15 2.11 1.16 -6.51
C TYR A 15 3.63 1.04 -6.33
N ARG A 16 4.45 1.72 -7.15
CA ARG A 16 5.93 1.70 -6.99
C ARG A 16 6.36 2.34 -5.68
N LEU A 17 5.79 3.50 -5.36
CA LEU A 17 6.07 4.23 -4.11
C LEU A 17 5.60 3.43 -2.90
N ILE A 18 4.41 2.84 -2.97
CA ILE A 18 3.87 1.96 -1.92
C ILE A 18 4.80 0.74 -1.76
N GLY A 19 5.22 0.11 -2.85
CA GLY A 19 6.12 -1.04 -2.80
C GLY A 19 7.47 -0.71 -2.19
N ILE A 20 8.10 0.40 -2.60
CA ILE A 20 9.37 0.86 -2.03
C ILE A 20 9.24 1.12 -0.52
N GLY A 21 8.19 1.80 -0.08
CA GLY A 21 7.97 2.06 1.35
C GLY A 21 7.63 0.80 2.17
N LEU A 22 7.20 -0.28 1.51
CA LEU A 22 6.97 -1.59 2.12
C LEU A 22 8.14 -2.56 1.94
N ASP A 23 9.30 -2.08 1.45
CA ASP A 23 10.49 -2.89 1.14
C ASP A 23 10.19 -4.06 0.17
N VAL A 24 9.32 -3.81 -0.81
CA VAL A 24 8.96 -4.75 -1.87
C VAL A 24 9.67 -4.39 -3.16
N ASN A 25 10.30 -5.38 -3.80
CA ASN A 25 10.84 -5.21 -5.15
C ASN A 25 9.71 -4.93 -6.16
N VAL A 26 9.83 -3.81 -6.89
CA VAL A 26 8.88 -3.34 -7.91
C VAL A 26 9.53 -3.15 -9.29
N ALA A 27 10.80 -3.53 -9.44
CA ALA A 27 11.58 -3.24 -10.65
C ALA A 27 10.99 -3.93 -11.91
N ASP A 28 10.42 -5.11 -11.74
CA ASP A 28 9.81 -5.91 -12.81
C ASP A 28 8.37 -5.49 -13.17
N LEU A 29 7.74 -4.66 -12.33
CA LEU A 29 6.38 -4.17 -12.58
C LEU A 29 6.39 -3.14 -13.73
N LYS A 30 5.42 -3.26 -14.65
CA LYS A 30 5.34 -2.44 -15.87
C LYS A 30 4.19 -1.44 -15.79
N ASP A 31 4.40 -0.24 -16.31
CA ASP A 31 3.40 0.85 -16.38
C ASP A 31 2.45 0.71 -17.59
N ALA A 32 1.95 -0.49 -17.87
CA ALA A 32 1.14 -0.79 -19.05
C ALA A 32 -0.37 -0.57 -18.84
N GLY A 33 -0.76 0.42 -18.01
CA GLY A 33 -2.17 0.75 -17.76
C GLY A 33 -2.87 -0.08 -16.69
N ASP A 34 -2.13 -0.91 -15.95
CA ASP A 34 -2.69 -1.84 -14.96
C ASP A 34 -2.18 -1.58 -13.53
N ALA A 35 -2.34 -0.33 -13.09
CA ALA A 35 -1.87 0.13 -11.79
C ALA A 35 -2.51 -0.66 -10.63
N THR A 36 -3.76 -1.11 -10.79
CA THR A 36 -4.46 -1.92 -9.78
C THR A 36 -3.84 -3.30 -9.65
N ASN A 37 -3.55 -4.02 -10.74
CA ASN A 37 -2.91 -5.33 -10.62
C ASN A 37 -1.46 -5.23 -10.13
N ASN A 38 -0.76 -4.15 -10.49
CA ASN A 38 0.55 -3.87 -9.92
C ASN A 38 0.49 -3.62 -8.40
N LEU A 39 -0.50 -2.85 -7.92
CA LEU A 39 -0.72 -2.65 -6.48
C LEU A 39 -1.08 -3.97 -5.77
N ILE A 40 -1.92 -4.81 -6.38
CA ILE A 40 -2.25 -6.14 -5.86
C ILE A 40 -0.97 -6.99 -5.75
N THR A 41 -0.12 -6.98 -6.77
CA THR A 41 1.16 -7.70 -6.78
C THR A 41 2.09 -7.21 -5.67
N VAL A 42 2.16 -5.90 -5.44
CA VAL A 42 2.92 -5.31 -4.33
C VAL A 42 2.43 -5.86 -2.99
N PHE A 43 1.12 -5.85 -2.74
CA PHE A 43 0.58 -6.40 -1.49
C PHE A 43 0.77 -7.90 -1.39
N GLN A 44 0.65 -8.66 -2.47
CA GLN A 44 0.93 -10.09 -2.46
C GLN A 44 2.37 -10.35 -1.98
N ARG A 45 3.36 -9.69 -2.61
CA ARG A 45 4.77 -9.81 -2.23
C ARG A 45 5.04 -9.37 -0.80
N TRP A 46 4.44 -8.28 -0.37
CA TRP A 46 4.58 -7.78 1.00
C TRP A 46 4.07 -8.80 2.03
N PHE A 47 2.89 -9.39 1.78
CA PHE A 47 2.33 -10.43 2.65
C PHE A 47 3.18 -11.71 2.63
N ASP A 48 3.67 -12.12 1.45
CA ASP A 48 4.48 -13.34 1.27
C ASP A 48 5.88 -13.21 1.90
N ALA A 49 6.43 -12.00 1.95
CA ALA A 49 7.71 -11.73 2.63
C ALA A 49 7.63 -12.00 4.15
N ASN A 50 6.42 -12.01 4.73
CA ASN A 50 6.11 -12.31 6.13
C ASN A 50 7.00 -11.58 7.16
N LYS A 51 7.49 -10.39 6.80
CA LYS A 51 8.24 -9.47 7.66
C LYS A 51 7.39 -8.22 7.87
N ASP A 52 7.13 -7.89 9.13
CA ASP A 52 6.50 -6.62 9.56
C ASP A 52 5.17 -6.28 8.85
N VAL A 53 4.39 -7.31 8.52
CA VAL A 53 3.04 -7.16 7.94
C VAL A 53 2.08 -6.71 9.04
N SER A 54 1.94 -5.40 9.20
CA SER A 54 1.12 -4.80 10.25
C SER A 54 0.39 -3.55 9.79
N TRP A 55 -0.69 -3.20 10.48
CA TRP A 55 -1.37 -1.91 10.29
C TRP A 55 -0.47 -0.73 10.64
N ASN A 56 0.44 -0.89 11.60
CA ASN A 56 1.39 0.17 11.97
C ASN A 56 2.33 0.51 10.81
N THR A 57 2.78 -0.48 10.05
CA THR A 57 3.58 -0.28 8.84
C THR A 57 2.82 0.55 7.80
N LEU A 58 1.56 0.22 7.55
CA LEU A 58 0.71 0.97 6.62
C LEU A 58 0.37 2.38 7.12
N ILE A 59 0.21 2.55 8.43
CA ILE A 59 0.00 3.87 9.04
C ILE A 59 1.23 4.74 8.89
N LYS A 60 2.43 4.22 9.20
CA LYS A 60 3.70 4.94 9.00
C LYS A 60 3.87 5.34 7.54
N LEU A 61 3.63 4.41 6.62
CA LEU A 61 3.68 4.67 5.18
C LEU A 61 2.77 5.85 4.78
N CYS A 62 1.54 5.85 5.28
CA CYS A 62 0.55 6.87 4.94
C CYS A 62 0.71 8.19 5.68
N LYS A 63 1.25 8.20 6.90
CA LYS A 63 1.30 9.37 7.77
C LYS A 63 2.67 10.06 7.73
N ASP A 64 3.73 9.27 7.73
CA ASP A 64 5.09 9.74 7.93
C ASP A 64 5.86 9.75 6.59
N ASP A 65 5.79 8.67 5.81
CA ASP A 65 6.60 8.54 4.59
C ASP A 65 5.98 9.26 3.38
N TYR A 66 4.67 9.09 3.15
CA TYR A 66 4.00 9.63 1.95
C TYR A 66 2.63 10.28 2.22
N PRO A 67 2.53 11.25 3.15
CA PRO A 67 1.25 11.86 3.54
C PRO A 67 0.49 12.54 2.40
N LYS A 68 1.19 13.12 1.41
CA LYS A 68 0.54 13.80 0.28
C LYS A 68 -0.08 12.81 -0.71
N GLN A 69 0.59 11.70 -0.97
CA GLN A 69 0.19 10.69 -1.97
C GLN A 69 -0.84 9.70 -1.40
N LEU A 70 -0.74 9.41 -0.10
CA LEU A 70 -1.52 8.36 0.56
C LEU A 70 -2.52 8.90 1.59
N GLY A 71 -2.79 10.21 1.59
CA GLY A 71 -3.75 10.82 2.51
C GLY A 71 -5.16 10.20 2.47
N GLN A 72 -5.67 9.84 1.29
CA GLN A 72 -6.96 9.16 1.16
C GLN A 72 -6.93 7.75 1.77
N ALA A 73 -5.84 7.01 1.58
CA ALA A 73 -5.65 5.71 2.21
C ALA A 73 -5.63 5.85 3.74
N MET A 74 -4.97 6.89 4.27
CA MET A 74 -4.97 7.19 5.71
C MET A 74 -6.38 7.47 6.25
N THR A 75 -7.18 8.26 5.53
CA THR A 75 -8.57 8.55 5.93
C THR A 75 -9.38 7.27 6.06
N LYS A 76 -9.30 6.37 5.06
CA LYS A 76 -9.99 5.08 5.10
C LYS A 76 -9.51 4.19 6.25
N ILE A 77 -8.22 4.18 6.58
CA ILE A 77 -7.70 3.44 7.74
C ILE A 77 -8.36 3.95 9.04
N LYS A 78 -8.48 5.27 9.20
CA LYS A 78 -9.13 5.89 10.37
C LYS A 78 -10.62 5.55 10.45
N GLU A 79 -11.35 5.60 9.33
CA GLU A 79 -12.78 5.30 9.24
C GLU A 79 -13.11 3.85 9.64
N LEU A 80 -12.21 2.91 9.34
CA LEU A 80 -12.36 1.50 9.73
C LEU A 80 -12.21 1.26 11.24
N GLY A 81 -11.89 2.30 12.02
CA GLY A 81 -11.73 2.18 13.47
C GLY A 81 -10.58 1.25 13.85
N ILE A 82 -9.59 1.07 12.96
CA ILE A 82 -8.35 0.34 13.26
C ILE A 82 -7.60 1.18 14.29
N ARG A 83 -7.90 0.92 15.56
CA ARG A 83 -7.28 1.54 16.72
C ARG A 83 -6.00 0.78 17.06
N PHE A 84 -5.04 1.56 17.55
CA PHE A 84 -3.67 1.20 17.91
C PHE A 84 -3.57 1.06 19.42
#